data_AF-A0A0D2ZTV3-F1
#
_entry.id   AF-A0A0D2ZTV3-F1
#
_cell.length_a   1.000
_cell.length_b   1.000
_cell.length_c   1.000
_cell.angle_alpha   90.00
_cell.angle_beta   90.00
_cell.angle_gamma   90.00
#
_symmetry.space_group_name_H-M   'P 1'
#
loop_
_entity.id
_entity.type
_entity.pdbx_description
1 polymer ?
#
loop_
_entity_poly.entity_id
_entity_poly.type
_entity_poly.pdbx_seq_one_letter_code
_entity_poly.pdbx_strand_id
1 'polypeptide(L)' 'MAKRIGNGFPLGAVVTTPEIAGVLTRQCYFNAFCGKAVSTTAGLAVLNVIEKEKLQENASMVGSYLKGKLNHLK' A
#
# COMPACT_ATOMS: atom_id res chain seq x y z
N MET A 1 2.15 -0.73 6.59
CA MET A 1 2.16 -0.52 5.13
C MET A 1 3.20 0.55 4.78
N ALA A 2 3.93 0.37 3.68
CA ALA A 2 4.95 1.31 3.17
C ALA A 2 5.17 1.05 1.66
N LYS A 3 6.24 1.60 1.07
CA LYS A 3 6.73 1.28 -0.29
C LYS A 3 5.74 1.71 -1.38
N ARG A 4 5.02 0.77 -1.98
CA ARG A 4 4.12 1.02 -3.12
C ARG A 4 2.97 1.95 -2.75
N ILE A 5 2.55 2.01 -1.49
CA ILE A 5 1.46 2.89 -1.05
C ILE A 5 1.75 4.38 -1.28
N GLY A 6 3.02 4.79 -1.31
CA GLY A 6 3.43 6.17 -1.61
C GLY A 6 4.04 6.31 -3.00
N ASN A 7 4.20 5.22 -3.76
CA ASN A 7 4.85 5.16 -5.08
C ASN A 7 6.09 6.07 -5.24
N GLY A 8 7.04 5.97 -4.30
CA GLY A 8 8.26 6.80 -4.28
C GLY A 8 8.17 8.04 -3.37
N PHE A 9 6.96 8.46 -2.99
CA PHE A 9 6.73 9.49 -1.99
C PHE A 9 6.78 8.93 -0.56
N PRO A 10 7.33 9.67 0.43
CA PRO A 10 7.34 9.22 1.83
C PRO A 10 5.92 9.07 2.38
N LEU A 11 5.48 7.82 2.50
CA LEU A 11 4.21 7.44 3.11
C LEU A 11 4.32 6.08 3.80
N GLY A 12 3.89 6.07 5.06
CA GLY A 12 3.74 4.87 5.89
C GLY A 12 2.38 4.89 6.57
N ALA A 13 1.77 3.72 6.74
CA ALA A 13 0.48 3.59 7.41
C ALA A 13 0.43 2.33 8.27
N VAL A 14 -0.20 2.40 9.43
CA VAL A 14 -0.58 1.24 10.25
C VAL A 14 -2.08 1.11 10.17
N VAL A 15 -2.56 -0.09 9.82
CA VAL A 15 -3.99 -0.39 9.73
C VAL A 15 -4.25 -1.50 10.74
N THR A 16 -5.09 -1.22 11.74
CA THR A 16 -5.42 -2.14 12.84
C THR A 16 -6.83 -1.85 13.36
N THR A 17 -7.33 -2.71 14.25
CA THR A 17 -8.64 -2.54 14.90
C THR A 17 -8.69 -1.27 15.77
N PRO A 18 -9.88 -0.68 15.99
CA PRO A 18 -10.03 0.50 16.85
C PRO A 18 -9.49 0.32 18.27
N GLU A 19 -9.67 -0.88 18.86
CA GLU A 19 -9.17 -1.22 20.19
C GLU A 19 -7.65 -1.06 20.28
N ILE A 20 -6.92 -1.66 19.34
CA ILE A 20 -5.45 -1.58 19.26
C ILE A 20 -5.01 -0.14 18.90
N ALA A 21 -5.72 0.52 17.99
CA ALA A 21 -5.40 1.90 17.60
C ALA A 21 -5.54 2.88 18.77
N GLY A 22 -6.48 2.63 19.69
CA GLY A 22 -6.69 3.43 20.90
C GLY A 22 -5.50 3.45 21.86
N VAL A 23 -4.54 2.54 21.73
CA VAL A 23 -3.27 2.58 22.47
C VAL A 23 -2.34 3.65 21.90
N LEU A 24 -2.34 3.82 20.57
CA LEU A 24 -1.47 4.77 19.87
C LEU A 24 -1.93 6.23 20.03
N THR A 25 -3.22 6.45 20.31
CA THR A 25 -3.81 7.79 20.50
C THR A 25 -3.49 8.42 21.86
N ARG A 26 -2.95 7.66 22.82
CA ARG A 26 -2.57 8.13 24.17
C ARG A 26 -1.24 8.91 24.20
N GLN A 27 -0.94 9.65 23.14
CA GLN A 27 0.31 10.42 22.94
C GLN A 27 1.61 9.60 22.87
N CYS A 28 1.54 8.26 22.86
CA CYS A 28 2.72 7.40 22.73
C CYS A 28 3.29 7.34 21.30
N TYR A 29 2.56 7.86 20.30
CA TYR A 29 2.98 7.84 18.90
C TYR A 29 2.69 9.17 18.23
N PHE A 30 3.75 9.94 17.95
CA PHE A 30 3.69 11.25 17.29
C PHE A 30 4.82 11.37 16.26
N ASN A 31 4.51 11.95 15.09
CA ASN A 31 5.52 12.25 14.06
C ASN A 31 5.19 13.60 13.39
N ALA A 32 6.17 14.49 13.29
CA ALA A 32 6.01 15.84 12.69
C ALA A 32 5.62 15.84 11.20
N PHE A 33 5.75 14.70 10.52
CA PHE A 33 5.43 14.52 9.10
C PHE A 33 4.22 13.61 8.86
N CYS A 34 3.55 13.13 9.92
CA CYS A 34 2.42 12.22 9.80
C CYS A 34 1.24 12.89 9.10
N GLY A 35 0.67 12.25 8.07
CA GLY A 35 -0.61 12.66 7.48
C GLY A 35 -0.60 14.02 6.77
N LYS A 36 0.57 14.54 6.36
CA LYS A 36 0.63 15.76 5.55
C LYS A 36 -0.20 15.61 4.27
N ALA A 37 -0.93 16.67 3.92
CA ALA A 37 -1.87 16.67 2.79
C ALA A 37 -1.23 16.14 1.50
N VAL A 38 0.01 16.53 1.20
CA VAL A 38 0.74 16.07 0.00
C VAL A 38 0.98 14.55 0.02
N SER A 39 1.41 13.99 1.16
CA SER A 39 1.62 12.54 1.31
C SER A 39 0.31 11.77 1.15
N THR A 40 -0.78 12.28 1.72
CA THR A 40 -2.11 11.66 1.64
C THR A 40 -2.65 11.70 0.21
N THR A 41 -2.53 12.84 -0.48
CA THR A 41 -2.96 12.98 -1.88
C THR A 41 -2.16 12.05 -2.80
N ALA A 42 -0.84 11.91 -2.58
CA ALA A 42 -0.03 10.97 -3.34
C ALA A 42 -0.51 9.52 -3.14
N GLY A 43 -0.77 9.11 -1.89
CA GLY A 43 -1.29 7.77 -1.60
C GLY A 43 -2.67 7.52 -2.23
N LEU A 44 -3.56 8.51 -2.20
CA LEU A 44 -4.88 8.42 -2.84
C LEU A 44 -4.78 8.29 -4.36
N ALA A 45 -3.91 9.08 -4.99
CA ALA A 45 -3.68 8.98 -6.44
C ALA A 45 -3.19 7.59 -6.84
N VAL A 46 -2.30 6.99 -6.04
CA VAL A 46 -1.81 5.62 -6.26
C VAL A 46 -2.95 4.60 -6.18
N LEU A 47 -3.80 4.70 -5.16
CA LEU A 47 -4.96 3.80 -5.02
C LEU A 47 -5.92 3.92 -6.21
N ASN A 48 -6.19 5.15 -6.66
CA ASN A 48 -7.05 5.38 -7.83
C ASN A 48 -6.50 4.74 -9.11
N VAL A 49 -5.18 4.78 -9.33
CA VAL A 49 -4.55 4.12 -10.47
C VAL A 49 -4.64 2.61 -10.36
N ILE A 50 -4.38 2.05 -9.16
CA ILE A 50 -4.49 0.60 -8.92
C ILE A 50 -5.87 0.08 -9.29
N GLU A 51 -6.92 0.80 -8.89
CA GLU A 51 -8.31 0.46 -9.19
C GLU A 51 -8.65 0.67 -10.67
N LYS A 52 -8.38 1.87 -11.20
CA LYS A 52 -8.74 2.25 -12.58
C LYS A 52 -8.07 1.35 -13.62
N GLU A 53 -6.81 1.01 -13.42
CA GLU A 53 -6.03 0.19 -14.36
C GLU A 53 -6.11 -1.31 -14.07
N LYS A 54 -6.89 -1.74 -13.07
CA LYS A 54 -7.08 -3.15 -12.71
C LYS A 54 -5.74 -3.86 -12.49
N LEU A 55 -4.86 -3.21 -11.72
CA LEU A 55 -3.49 -3.68 -11.56
C LEU A 55 -3.39 -4.99 -10.77
N GLN A 56 -4.38 -5.29 -9.92
CA GLN A 56 -4.46 -6.57 -9.19
C GLN A 56 -4.73 -7.73 -10.15
N GLU A 57 -5.66 -7.54 -11.09
CA GLU A 57 -6.02 -8.51 -12.12
C GLU A 57 -4.85 -8.73 -13.07
N ASN A 58 -4.20 -7.65 -13.51
CA ASN A 58 -3.00 -7.73 -14.32
C ASN A 58 -1.86 -8.49 -13.60
N ALA A 59 -1.63 -8.20 -12.32
CA ALA A 59 -0.63 -8.92 -11.52
C ALA A 59 -0.97 -10.41 -11.40
N SER A 60 -2.24 -10.77 -11.24
CA SER A 60 -2.71 -12.16 -11.21
C SER A 60 -2.47 -12.86 -12.55
N MET A 61 -2.81 -12.22 -13.67
CA MET A 61 -2.61 -12.75 -15.02
C MET A 61 -1.13 -13.01 -15.33
N VAL A 62 -0.28 -11.98 -15.18
CA VAL A 62 1.15 -12.06 -15.48
C VAL A 62 1.86 -13.02 -14.52
N GLY A 63 1.49 -12.99 -13.23
CA GLY A 63 2.04 -13.90 -12.23
C GLY A 63 1.71 -15.36 -12.53
N SER A 64 0.47 -15.65 -12.94
CA SER A 64 0.04 -17.00 -13.33
C SER A 64 0.76 -17.50 -14.57
N TYR A 65 0.91 -16.63 -15.58
CA TYR A 65 1.68 -16.94 -16.79
C TYR A 65 3.14 -17.29 -16.47
N LEU A 66 3.82 -16.45 -15.70
CA LEU A 66 5.22 -16.67 -15.32
C LEU A 66 5.39 -17.96 -14.52
N LYS A 67 4.51 -18.21 -13.55
CA LYS A 67 4.52 -19.45 -12.76
C LYS A 67 4.33 -20.69 -13.62
N GLY A 68 3.42 -20.63 -14.59
CA GLY A 68 3.19 -21.72 -15.56
C GLY A 68 4.44 -22.02 -16.39
N LYS A 69 5.12 -21.00 -16.90
CA LYS A 69 6.38 -21.17 -17.65
C LYS A 69 7.49 -21.77 -16.80
N LEU A 70 7.65 -21.30 -15.56
CA LEU A 70 8.65 -21.84 -14.64
C LEU A 70 8.40 -23.31 -14.30
N ASN A 71 7.14 -23.72 -14.13
CA ASN A 71 6.81 -25.12 -13.89
C ASN A 71 7.09 -26.02 -15.09
N HIS A 72 7.04 -25.50 -16.31
CA HIS A 72 7.33 -26.24 -17.54
C HIS A 72 8.84 -26.41 -17.81
N LEU A 73 9.69 -25.70 -17.06
CA LEU A 73 11.15 -25.83 -17.09
C LEU A 73 11.70 -26.79 -16.03
N LYS A 74 10.83 -27.35 -15.18
CA LYS A 74 11.14 -28.47 -14.28
C LYS A 74 10.98 -29.79 -15.01
#